data_AF-A0AAV1WKU3-F1
#
_entry.id   AF-A0AAV1WKU3-F1
#
_cell.length_a   1.000
_cell.length_b   1.000
_cell.length_c   1.000
_cell.angle_alpha   90.00
_cell.angle_beta   90.00
_cell.angle_gamma   90.00
#
_symmetry.space_group_name_H-M   'P 1'
#
loop_
_entity.id
_entity.type
_entity.pdbx_description
1 polymer ?
#
loop_
_entity_poly.entity_id
_entity_poly.type
_entity_poly.pdbx_seq_one_letter_code
_entity_poly.pdbx_strand_id
1 'polypeptide(L)'
;MKANIGNAVIDNDTDSLGMIDYLASHAIISDHATHDIKTFCNFSSNDNPIQCQTANDESDRDNVIDPCSGVYTQTYLNRANVSEALHASVTKLKYEWESCSDFISNWGDIPSTTIPLLHEFLNNGLRVWIFR
;
A
#
# COMPACT_ATOMS: atom_id res chain seq x y z
N MET A 1 0.28 12.25 -24.25
CA MET A 1 0.79 12.01 -22.88
C MET A 1 0.49 10.56 -22.50
N LYS A 2 1.28 9.93 -21.62
CA LYS A 2 1.07 8.56 -21.14
C LYS A 2 1.24 8.54 -19.62
N ALA A 3 0.43 7.76 -18.93
CA ALA A 3 0.54 7.52 -17.49
C ALA A 3 0.71 6.02 -17.23
N ASN A 4 1.57 5.68 -16.27
CA ASN A 4 1.82 4.31 -15.84
C ASN A 4 1.54 4.23 -14.33
N ILE A 5 0.64 3.33 -13.94
CA ILE A 5 0.18 3.13 -12.57
C ILE A 5 0.46 1.67 -12.21
N GLY A 6 1.34 1.46 -11.23
CA GLY A 6 1.74 0.12 -10.78
C GLY A 6 1.30 -0.13 -9.35
N ASN A 7 0.71 -1.30 -9.09
CA ASN A 7 0.33 -1.77 -7.76
C ASN A 7 -0.43 -0.73 -6.91
N ALA A 8 -1.22 0.11 -7.56
CA ALA A 8 -1.96 1.17 -6.88
C ALA A 8 -3.29 0.65 -6.33
N VAL A 9 -3.78 1.33 -5.29
CA VAL A 9 -5.18 1.25 -4.89
C VAL A 9 -6.00 2.13 -5.83
N ILE A 10 -6.84 1.51 -6.65
CA ILE A 10 -7.75 2.14 -7.61
C ILE A 10 -9.16 2.20 -7.05
N ASP A 11 -9.58 1.15 -6.35
CA ASP A 11 -10.90 0.98 -5.76
C ASP A 11 -10.77 0.15 -4.48
N ASN A 12 -10.95 0.78 -3.32
CA ASN A 12 -10.62 0.20 -2.02
C ASN A 12 -11.26 -1.18 -1.81
N ASP A 13 -12.54 -1.31 -2.13
CA ASP A 13 -13.33 -2.51 -1.88
C ASP A 13 -12.84 -3.69 -2.72
N THR A 14 -12.74 -3.48 -4.04
CA THR A 14 -12.34 -4.54 -4.97
C THR A 14 -10.85 -4.86 -4.88
N ASP A 15 -10.00 -3.87 -4.62
CA ASP A 15 -8.56 -4.10 -4.46
C ASP A 15 -8.25 -4.86 -3.16
N SER A 16 -8.94 -4.55 -2.07
CA SER A 16 -8.77 -5.26 -0.79
C SER A 16 -9.21 -6.72 -0.91
N LEU A 17 -10.38 -6.97 -1.49
CA LEU A 17 -10.84 -8.34 -1.74
C LEU A 17 -9.89 -9.10 -2.68
N GLY A 18 -9.47 -8.45 -3.78
CA GLY A 18 -8.55 -9.04 -4.74
C GLY A 18 -7.17 -9.35 -4.15
N MET A 19 -6.71 -8.57 -3.16
CA MET A 19 -5.49 -8.87 -2.40
C MET A 19 -5.64 -10.16 -1.60
N ILE A 20 -6.73 -10.31 -0.84
CA ILE A 20 -6.98 -11.52 -0.04
C ILE A 20 -7.09 -12.76 -0.93
N ASP A 21 -7.79 -12.66 -2.06
CA ASP A 21 -7.88 -13.76 -3.04
C ASP A 21 -6.51 -14.12 -3.63
N TYR A 22 -5.66 -13.14 -3.92
CA TYR A 22 -4.30 -13.37 -4.39
C TYR A 22 -3.46 -14.07 -3.32
N LEU A 23 -3.44 -13.56 -2.09
CA LEU A 23 -2.68 -14.13 -0.98
C LEU A 23 -3.11 -15.59 -0.70
N ALA A 24 -4.41 -15.85 -0.68
CA ALA A 24 -4.96 -17.18 -0.49
C ALA A 24 -4.59 -18.15 -1.62
N SER A 25 -4.77 -17.72 -2.88
CA SER A 25 -4.47 -18.57 -4.05
C SER A 25 -2.98 -18.90 -4.22
N HIS A 26 -2.10 -18.10 -3.60
CA HIS A 26 -0.65 -18.31 -3.60
C HIS A 26 -0.14 -18.95 -2.30
N ALA A 27 -1.04 -19.40 -1.42
CA ALA A 27 -0.73 -20.01 -0.13
C ALA A 27 0.19 -19.13 0.74
N ILE A 28 0.03 -17.80 0.64
CA ILE A 28 0.75 -16.84 1.48
C ILE A 28 0.09 -16.77 2.85
N ILE A 29 -1.24 -16.69 2.90
CA ILE A 29 -2.02 -16.68 4.15
C ILE A 29 -2.76 -18.00 4.36
N SER A 30 -3.10 -18.28 5.62
CA SER A 30 -3.83 -19.51 5.98
C SER A 30 -5.27 -19.55 5.43
N ASP A 31 -5.80 -20.75 5.16
CA ASP A 31 -7.22 -20.94 4.79
C ASP A 31 -8.15 -20.41 5.90
N HIS A 32 -7.71 -20.51 7.16
CA HIS A 32 -8.41 -19.99 8.32
C HIS A 32 -8.49 -18.46 8.30
N ALA A 33 -7.36 -17.77 8.14
CA ALA A 33 -7.32 -16.31 8.01
C ALA A 33 -8.16 -15.83 6.82
N THR A 34 -8.05 -16.52 5.67
CA THR A 34 -8.86 -16.21 4.48
C THR A 34 -10.35 -16.33 4.77
N HIS A 35 -10.77 -17.40 5.45
CA HIS A 35 -12.17 -17.63 5.82
C HIS A 35 -12.68 -16.53 6.77
N ASP A 36 -11.91 -16.21 7.80
CA ASP A 36 -12.28 -15.21 8.80
C ASP A 36 -12.36 -13.81 8.21
N ILE A 37 -11.38 -13.41 7.38
CA ILE A 37 -11.40 -12.11 6.69
C ILE A 37 -12.66 -12.00 5.81
N LYS A 38 -12.94 -13.00 4.98
CA LYS A 38 -14.11 -12.99 4.09
C LYS A 38 -15.45 -13.04 4.84
N THR A 39 -15.45 -13.51 6.08
CA THR A 39 -16.66 -13.66 6.90
C THR A 39 -16.93 -12.44 7.76
N PHE A 40 -15.89 -11.86 8.36
CA PHE A 40 -16.03 -10.82 9.37
C PHE A 40 -15.70 -9.42 8.86
N CYS A 41 -14.93 -9.27 7.78
CA CYS A 41 -14.59 -7.96 7.22
C CYS A 41 -15.64 -7.47 6.23
N ASN A 42 -16.08 -6.22 6.42
CA ASN A 42 -16.81 -5.44 5.44
C ASN A 42 -15.84 -4.49 4.74
N PHE A 43 -15.47 -4.81 3.50
CA PHE A 43 -14.50 -4.02 2.72
C PHE A 43 -15.00 -2.62 2.34
N SER A 44 -16.32 -2.40 2.33
CA SER A 44 -16.94 -1.09 2.04
C SER A 44 -17.05 -0.18 3.26
N SER A 45 -16.67 -0.65 4.45
CA SER A 45 -16.84 0.05 5.72
C SER A 45 -15.55 0.05 6.53
N ASN A 46 -15.26 1.17 7.19
CA ASN A 46 -14.16 1.25 8.15
C ASN A 46 -14.57 0.71 9.53
N ASP A 47 -15.86 0.50 9.78
CA ASP A 47 -16.38 -0.07 11.02
C ASP A 47 -16.42 -1.59 10.89
N ASN A 48 -15.35 -2.25 11.32
CA ASN A 48 -15.18 -3.69 11.27
C ASN A 48 -15.09 -4.30 12.68
N PRO A 49 -15.62 -5.51 12.88
CA PRO A 49 -15.54 -6.19 14.17
C PRO A 49 -14.10 -6.61 14.50
N ILE A 50 -13.82 -6.84 15.79
CA ILE A 50 -12.49 -7.25 16.29
C ILE A 50 -11.98 -8.52 15.60
N GLN A 51 -12.88 -9.42 15.19
CA GLN A 51 -12.53 -10.64 14.45
C GLN A 51 -11.86 -10.33 13.11
N CYS A 52 -12.35 -9.31 12.39
CA CYS A 52 -11.73 -8.85 11.16
C CYS A 52 -10.30 -8.33 11.43
N GLN A 53 -10.13 -7.52 12.49
CA GLN A 53 -8.80 -7.01 12.84
C GLN A 53 -7.83 -8.14 13.18
N THR A 54 -8.28 -9.10 14.00
CA THR A 54 -7.46 -10.26 14.38
C THR A 54 -7.01 -11.07 13.16
N ALA A 55 -7.90 -11.26 12.20
CA ALA A 55 -7.61 -12.01 10.98
C ALA A 55 -6.68 -11.24 10.02
N ASN A 56 -6.84 -9.92 9.92
CA ASN A 56 -5.90 -9.05 9.19
C ASN A 56 -4.51 -9.08 9.84
N ASP A 57 -4.42 -9.02 11.17
CA ASP A 57 -3.14 -9.10 11.87
C ASP A 57 -2.45 -10.47 11.63
N GLU A 58 -3.21 -11.56 11.46
CA GLU A 58 -2.68 -12.87 11.03
C GLU A 58 -2.14 -12.80 9.60
N SER A 59 -2.94 -12.31 8.67
CA SER A 59 -2.56 -12.11 7.27
C SER A 59 -1.28 -11.26 7.12
N ASP A 60 -1.16 -10.17 7.88
CA ASP A 60 -0.02 -9.26 7.82
C ASP A 60 1.28 -9.91 8.31
N ARG A 61 1.20 -10.82 9.30
CA ARG A 61 2.36 -11.60 9.75
C ARG A 61 2.83 -12.59 8.69
N ASP A 62 1.89 -13.18 7.96
CA ASP A 62 2.14 -14.17 6.93
C ASP A 62 2.70 -13.52 5.63
N ASN A 63 2.31 -12.27 5.34
CA ASN A 63 2.66 -11.54 4.12
C ASN A 63 4.07 -10.87 4.14
N VAL A 64 4.99 -11.35 4.97
CA VAL A 64 6.36 -10.80 5.08
C VAL A 64 7.35 -11.64 4.26
N ILE A 65 7.66 -11.19 3.05
CA ILE A 65 8.62 -11.88 2.15
C ILE A 65 10.08 -11.58 2.53
N ASP A 66 10.40 -10.31 2.81
CA ASP A 66 11.72 -9.88 3.25
C ASP A 66 11.60 -8.87 4.41
N PRO A 67 11.78 -9.33 5.66
CA PRO A 67 11.68 -8.46 6.84
C PRO A 67 12.81 -7.42 6.92
N CYS A 68 13.89 -7.58 6.14
CA CYS A 68 15.09 -6.74 6.22
C CYS A 68 15.18 -5.68 5.11
N SER A 69 14.38 -5.78 4.05
CA SER A 69 14.42 -4.87 2.90
C SER A 69 14.34 -3.38 3.31
N GLY A 70 13.43 -3.04 4.23
CA GLY A 70 13.28 -1.68 4.75
C GLY A 70 14.53 -1.16 5.47
N VAL A 71 15.19 -2.03 6.25
CA VAL A 71 16.39 -1.69 7.03
C VAL A 71 17.56 -1.32 6.12
N TYR A 72 17.76 -2.05 5.03
CA TYR A 72 18.84 -1.77 4.09
C TYR A 72 18.69 -0.39 3.44
N THR A 73 17.49 -0.07 2.99
CA THR A 73 17.17 1.20 2.36
C THR A 73 17.36 2.37 3.32
N GLN A 74 16.81 2.24 4.54
CA GLN A 74 16.94 3.25 5.58
C GLN A 74 18.41 3.49 5.97
N THR A 75 19.18 2.42 6.16
CA THR A 75 20.61 2.51 6.51
C THR A 75 21.43 3.18 5.41
N TYR A 76 21.13 2.88 4.13
CA TYR A 76 21.87 3.47 3.01
C TYR A 76 21.56 4.95 2.82
N LEU A 77 20.28 5.34 2.87
CA LEU A 77 19.85 6.72 2.62
C LEU A 77 20.23 7.69 3.75
N ASN A 78 20.44 7.19 4.96
CA ASN A 78 20.93 7.99 6.09
C ASN A 78 22.46 8.16 6.14
N ARG A 79 23.23 7.61 5.18
CA ARG A 79 24.67 7.87 5.12
C ARG A 79 24.94 9.29 4.64
N ALA A 80 25.84 10.00 5.32
CA ALA A 80 26.18 11.39 5.00
C ALA A 80 26.62 11.58 3.54
N ASN A 81 27.46 10.67 3.02
CA ASN A 81 27.92 10.73 1.63
C ASN A 81 26.80 10.47 0.60
N VAL A 82 25.81 9.63 0.94
CA VAL A 82 24.64 9.37 0.08
C VAL A 82 23.72 10.59 0.07
N SER A 83 23.43 11.15 1.25
CA SER A 83 22.60 12.36 1.38
C SER A 83 23.22 13.56 0.65
N GLU A 84 24.55 13.71 0.70
CA GLU A 84 25.28 14.74 -0.05
C GLU A 84 25.20 14.51 -1.57
N ALA A 85 25.43 13.27 -2.03
CA ALA A 85 25.37 12.93 -3.45
C ALA A 85 23.96 13.12 -4.06
N LEU A 86 22.92 12.95 -3.25
CA LEU A 86 21.52 13.20 -3.64
C LEU A 86 21.09 14.67 -3.48
N HIS A 87 21.98 15.53 -2.97
CA HIS A 87 21.67 16.91 -2.58
C HIS A 87 20.51 17.02 -1.56
N ALA A 88 20.34 16.02 -0.71
CA ALA A 88 19.31 16.00 0.34
C ALA A 88 19.78 16.72 1.62
N SER A 89 21.08 16.80 1.87
CA SER A 89 21.68 17.42 3.06
C SER A 89 21.75 18.96 3.02
N VAL A 90 21.27 19.58 1.94
CA VAL A 90 21.36 21.05 1.71
C VAL A 90 20.66 21.84 2.81
N THR A 91 19.58 21.30 3.37
CA THR A 91 18.75 21.97 4.39
C THR A 91 19.12 21.64 5.84
N LYS A 92 20.09 20.75 6.08
CA LYS A 92 20.46 20.25 7.43
C LYS A 92 19.22 19.80 8.22
N LEU A 93 18.41 18.91 7.62
CA LEU A 93 17.24 18.33 8.28
C LEU A 93 17.65 17.73 9.63
N LYS A 94 16.81 17.94 10.64
CA LYS A 94 17.06 17.47 12.02
C LYS A 94 16.62 16.03 12.25
N TYR A 95 15.95 15.42 11.29
CA TYR A 95 15.40 14.08 11.36
C TYR A 95 16.04 13.19 10.29
N GLU A 96 16.08 11.89 10.58
CA GLU A 96 16.58 10.88 9.66
C GLU A 96 15.59 10.64 8.53
N TRP A 97 16.09 10.16 7.39
CA TRP A 97 15.25 9.68 6.32
C TRP A 97 14.50 8.43 6.76
N GLU A 98 13.21 8.37 6.43
CA GLU A 98 12.31 7.25 6.66
C GLU A 98 11.50 6.97 5.38
N SER A 99 11.05 5.73 5.20
CA SER A 99 10.29 5.32 4.01
C SER A 99 8.89 5.92 3.97
N CYS A 100 8.23 6.02 5.13
CA CYS A 100 6.91 6.60 5.31
C CYS A 100 6.93 7.50 6.55
N SER A 101 6.08 8.54 6.57
CA SER A 101 5.94 9.41 7.73
C SER A 101 4.63 9.12 8.46
N ASP A 102 4.72 8.74 9.74
CA ASP A 102 3.54 8.50 10.58
C ASP A 102 2.67 9.75 10.75
N PHE A 103 3.26 10.95 10.61
CA PHE A 103 2.53 12.21 10.69
C PHE A 103 1.52 12.38 9.53
N ILE A 104 1.82 11.81 8.36
CA ILE A 104 0.99 11.96 7.14
C ILE A 104 -0.08 10.86 7.04
N SER A 105 -0.12 9.92 8.00
CA SER A 105 -1.06 8.78 7.99
C SER A 105 -2.55 9.18 8.01
N ASN A 106 -2.89 10.34 8.59
CA ASN A 106 -4.28 10.83 8.67
C ASN A 106 -4.54 11.92 7.61
N TRP A 107 -4.73 11.51 6.36
CA TRP A 107 -5.09 12.41 5.28
C TRP A 107 -6.62 12.53 5.16
N GLY A 108 -7.14 13.77 5.18
CA GLY A 108 -8.58 14.03 5.27
C GLY A 108 -9.43 13.68 4.04
N ASP A 109 -8.92 13.94 2.83
CA ASP A 109 -9.66 13.72 1.58
C ASP A 109 -9.14 12.48 0.85
N ILE A 110 -9.77 11.32 1.07
CA ILE A 110 -9.45 10.08 0.37
C ILE A 110 -10.76 9.49 -0.21
N PRO A 111 -11.05 9.69 -1.51
CA PRO A 111 -12.15 8.97 -2.14
C PRO A 111 -11.84 7.47 -2.17
N SER A 112 -12.85 6.63 -1.98
CA SER A 112 -12.68 5.17 -1.99
C SER A 112 -12.38 4.58 -3.37
N THR A 113 -12.54 5.37 -4.44
CA THR A 113 -12.33 4.93 -5.81
C THR A 113 -11.87 6.06 -6.72
N THR A 114 -10.97 5.74 -7.66
CA THR A 114 -10.47 6.64 -8.70
C THR A 114 -11.00 6.29 -10.10
N ILE A 115 -11.83 5.25 -10.21
CA ILE A 115 -12.41 4.75 -11.47
C ILE A 115 -13.06 5.86 -12.32
N PRO A 116 -13.86 6.81 -11.76
CA PRO A 116 -14.45 7.88 -12.55
C PRO A 116 -13.41 8.77 -13.25
N LEU A 117 -12.30 9.08 -12.58
CA LEU A 117 -11.21 9.88 -13.15
C LEU A 117 -10.46 9.10 -14.23
N LEU A 118 -10.26 7.79 -14.04
CA LEU A 118 -9.68 6.94 -15.07
C LEU A 118 -10.54 6.94 -16.34
N HIS A 119 -11.86 6.85 -16.22
CA HIS A 119 -12.76 6.97 -17.36
C HIS A 119 -12.64 8.34 -18.06
N GLU A 120 -12.58 9.43 -17.30
CA GLU A 120 -12.37 10.77 -17.85
C GLU A 120 -11.06 10.87 -18.64
N PHE A 121 -9.96 10.36 -18.08
CA PHE A 121 -8.66 10.39 -18.73
C PHE A 121 -8.63 9.59 -20.04
N LEU A 122 -9.24 8.40 -20.03
CA LEU A 122 -9.35 7.56 -21.22
C LEU A 122 -10.20 8.24 -22.31
N ASN A 123 -11.31 8.88 -21.93
CA ASN A 123 -12.19 9.62 -22.85
C ASN A 123 -11.49 10.84 -23.48
N ASN A 124 -10.53 11.44 -22.77
CA ASN A 124 -9.72 12.56 -23.25
C ASN A 124 -8.44 12.11 -23.98
N GLY A 125 -8.31 10.82 -24.30
CA GLY A 125 -7.20 10.29 -25.11
C GLY A 125 -5.89 10.12 -24.33
N LEU A 126 -5.90 10.19 -22.99
CA LEU A 126 -4.75 9.82 -22.18
C LEU A 126 -4.63 8.29 -22.17
N ARG A 127 -3.46 7.78 -22.58
CA ARG A 127 -3.17 6.35 -22.47
C ARG A 127 -2.68 6.03 -21.07
N VAL A 128 -3.42 5.21 -20.35
CA VAL A 128 -3.09 4.73 -19.01
C VAL A 128 -2.71 3.25 -19.08
N TRP A 129 -1.56 2.90 -18.51
CA TRP A 129 -1.15 1.51 -18.26
C TRP A 129 -1.33 1.21 -16.78
N ILE A 130 -2.13 0.19 -16.47
CA ILE A 130 -2.29 -0.34 -15.12
C ILE A 130 -1.64 -1.71 -15.09
N PHE A 131 -0.73 -1.92 -14.14
CA PHE A 131 -0.04 -3.20 -13.95
C PHE A 131 -0.08 -3.61 -12.48
N ARG A 132 -0.18 -4.92 -12.28
CA ARG A 132 -0.20 -5.61 -10.99
C ARG A 132 0.80 -6.76 -11.04
#